data_AF-A0A660NKL8-F1
#
_entry.id   AF-A0A660NKL8-F1
#
_cell.length_a   1.000
_cell.length_b   1.000
_cell.length_c   1.000
_cell.angle_alpha   90.00
_cell.angle_beta   90.00
_cell.angle_gamma   90.00
#
_symmetry.space_group_name_H-M   'P 1'
#
loop_
_entity.id
_entity.type
_entity.pdbx_description
1 polymer ?
#
loop_
_entity_poly.entity_id
_entity_poly.type
_entity_poly.pdbx_seq_one_letter_code
_entity_poly.pdbx_strand_id
1 'polypeptide(L)'
;MVLSEDFDRSWRSVGVVLDRLDFSIEDRNREQGVYNIIYVDPQRRDKTQGTWSRIFSGERKDLTGQHYQLLVRGEGGETAVSVLLADGKQPSREEDRRVADEIIRILNENLR
;
A
#
# COMPACT_ATOMS: atom_id res chain seq x y z
N MET A 1 9.49 4.47 -5.64
CA MET A 1 10.71 3.64 -5.82
C MET A 1 10.75 3.13 -7.26
N VAL A 2 11.89 2.61 -7.71
CA VAL A 2 12.05 2.00 -9.03
C VAL A 2 12.58 0.57 -8.86
N LEU A 3 12.06 -0.36 -9.65
CA LEU A 3 12.48 -1.76 -9.72
C LEU A 3 13.14 -2.00 -11.09
N SER A 4 14.30 -2.65 -11.11
CA SER A 4 15.04 -2.96 -12.34
C SER A 4 14.51 -4.21 -13.06
N GLU A 5 13.19 -4.27 -13.22
CA GLU A 5 12.47 -5.37 -13.86
C GLU A 5 11.23 -4.84 -14.60
N ASP A 6 10.80 -5.62 -15.60
CA ASP A 6 9.62 -5.30 -16.41
C ASP A 6 8.33 -5.29 -15.58
N PHE A 7 7.34 -4.52 -16.06
CA PHE A 7 6.03 -4.36 -15.43
C PHE A 7 5.39 -5.67 -15.01
N ASP A 8 5.44 -6.70 -15.85
CA ASP A 8 4.79 -7.99 -15.59
C ASP A 8 5.35 -8.69 -14.36
N ARG A 9 6.67 -8.63 -14.18
CA ARG A 9 7.35 -9.26 -13.05
C ARG A 9 7.13 -8.43 -11.80
N SER A 10 7.38 -7.12 -11.86
CA SER A 10 7.15 -6.21 -10.74
C SER A 10 5.70 -6.22 -10.25
N TRP A 11 4.72 -6.27 -11.15
CA TRP A 11 3.31 -6.37 -10.79
C TRP A 11 3.03 -7.59 -9.92
N ARG A 12 3.57 -8.76 -10.30
CA ARG A 12 3.40 -10.00 -9.53
C ARG A 12 4.14 -9.94 -8.20
N SER A 13 5.38 -9.45 -8.19
CA SER A 13 6.20 -9.29 -6.99
C SER A 13 5.52 -8.38 -5.96
N VAL A 14 5.00 -7.22 -6.39
CA VAL A 14 4.25 -6.28 -5.54
C VAL A 14 3.03 -6.97 -4.93
N GLY A 15 2.24 -7.70 -5.73
CA GLY A 15 1.07 -8.44 -5.22
C GLY A 15 1.43 -9.46 -4.14
N VAL A 16 2.49 -10.24 -4.36
CA VAL A 16 2.98 -11.24 -3.38
C VAL A 16 3.45 -10.57 -2.09
N VAL A 17 4.14 -9.43 -2.18
CA VAL A 17 4.62 -8.70 -1.00
C VAL A 17 3.45 -8.09 -0.23
N LEU A 18 2.46 -7.52 -0.90
CA LEU A 18 1.25 -7.00 -0.24
C LEU A 18 0.52 -8.11 0.53
N ASP A 19 0.34 -9.27 -0.09
CA ASP A 19 -0.28 -10.43 0.55
C ASP A 19 0.55 -10.94 1.75
N ARG A 20 1.89 -11.00 1.63
CA ARG A 20 2.80 -11.44 2.70
C ARG A 20 2.80 -10.49 3.91
N LEU A 21 2.67 -9.19 3.65
CA LEU A 21 2.70 -8.15 4.68
C LEU A 21 1.31 -7.84 5.26
N ASP A 22 0.32 -8.70 5.02
CA ASP A 22 -1.06 -8.57 5.49
C ASP A 22 -1.74 -7.25 5.11
N PHE A 23 -1.31 -6.61 4.00
CA PHE A 23 -2.02 -5.45 3.47
C PHE A 23 -3.44 -5.86 3.06
N SER A 24 -4.42 -5.00 3.34
CA SER A 24 -5.75 -5.22 2.79
C SER A 24 -5.75 -4.71 1.36
N ILE A 25 -6.02 -5.59 0.41
CA ILE A 25 -6.22 -5.21 -0.99
C ILE A 25 -7.72 -5.17 -1.23
N GLU A 26 -8.24 -4.00 -1.58
CA GLU A 26 -9.64 -3.84 -1.96
C GLU A 26 -9.89 -4.24 -3.40
N ASP A 27 -8.99 -3.81 -4.29
CA ASP A 27 -9.12 -4.04 -5.73
C ASP A 27 -7.74 -4.05 -6.41
N ARG A 28 -7.67 -4.75 -7.55
CA ARG A 28 -6.47 -4.90 -8.36
C ARG A 28 -6.82 -4.69 -9.81
N ASN A 29 -6.43 -3.54 -10.36
CA ASN A 29 -6.56 -3.26 -11.78
C ASN A 29 -5.20 -3.31 -12.46
N ARG A 30 -4.90 -4.46 -13.07
CA ARG A 30 -3.65 -4.67 -13.79
C ARG A 30 -3.54 -3.82 -15.05
N GLU A 31 -4.65 -3.59 -15.76
CA GLU A 31 -4.64 -2.77 -16.98
C GLU A 31 -4.26 -1.32 -16.69
N GLN A 32 -4.70 -0.80 -15.53
CA GLN A 32 -4.35 0.54 -15.06
C GLN A 32 -3.05 0.58 -14.24
N GLY A 33 -2.51 -0.58 -13.86
CA GLY A 33 -1.36 -0.68 -12.98
C GLY A 33 -1.66 -0.20 -11.55
N VAL A 34 -2.88 -0.41 -11.04
CA VAL A 34 -3.30 0.10 -9.72
C VAL A 34 -3.71 -1.03 -8.77
N TYR A 35 -3.13 -1.02 -7.57
CA TYR A 35 -3.65 -1.75 -6.41
C TYR A 35 -4.33 -0.75 -5.47
N ASN A 36 -5.62 -0.95 -5.19
CA ASN A 36 -6.32 -0.22 -4.14
C ASN A 36 -6.08 -0.96 -2.81
N ILE A 37 -5.47 -0.29 -1.85
CA ILE A 37 -5.10 -0.87 -0.56
C ILE A 37 -5.65 -0.07 0.62
N ILE A 38 -5.84 -0.75 1.74
CA ILE A 38 -6.12 -0.13 3.03
C ILE A 38 -4.94 -0.36 3.95
N TYR A 39 -4.36 0.75 4.41
CA TYR A 39 -3.21 0.77 5.29
C TYR A 39 -3.59 1.30 6.67
N VAL A 40 -3.20 0.56 7.71
CA VAL A 40 -3.42 0.94 9.11
C VAL A 40 -2.11 1.42 9.71
N ASP A 41 -1.93 2.74 9.76
CA ASP A 41 -0.73 3.37 10.33
C ASP A 41 -0.57 2.99 11.82
N PRO A 42 0.50 2.26 12.20
CA PRO A 42 0.77 1.90 13.59
C PRO A 42 0.96 3.12 14.50
N GLN A 43 1.48 4.24 13.99
CA GLN A 43 1.68 5.47 14.77
C GLN A 43 0.36 6.15 15.16
N ARG A 44 -0.75 5.83 14.47
CA ARG A 44 -2.09 6.25 14.87
C ARG A 44 -2.75 5.32 15.88
N ARG A 45 -2.27 4.07 16.02
CA ARG A 45 -2.81 3.11 17.01
C ARG A 45 -2.53 3.57 18.43
N ASP A 46 -1.41 4.23 18.68
CA ASP A 46 -1.01 4.68 20.03
C ASP A 46 -1.85 5.84 20.59
N LYS A 47 -2.54 6.61 19.75
CA LYS A 47 -3.45 7.68 20.23
C LYS A 47 -4.83 7.18 20.68
N THR A 48 -5.14 5.91 20.41
CA THR A 48 -6.42 5.28 20.78
C THR A 48 -6.20 4.15 21.79
N GLN A 49 -5.27 4.34 22.73
CA GLN A 49 -4.93 3.40 23.82
C GLN A 49 -6.06 3.14 24.84
N GLY A 50 -7.32 3.43 24.52
CA GLY A 50 -8.47 3.24 25.42
C GLY A 50 -9.52 2.21 24.99
N THR A 51 -9.56 1.76 23.72
CA THR A 51 -10.73 1.04 23.17
C THR A 51 -10.41 -0.13 22.23
N TRP A 52 -9.22 -0.74 22.30
CA TRP A 52 -8.82 -1.80 21.36
C TRP A 52 -8.45 -3.14 22.01
N SER A 53 -9.07 -3.47 23.15
CA SER A 53 -9.03 -4.83 23.69
C SER A 53 -10.18 -5.66 23.10
N ARG A 54 -9.85 -6.52 22.12
CA ARG A 54 -10.63 -7.69 21.63
C ARG A 54 -11.47 -7.52 20.36
N ILE A 55 -10.87 -7.35 19.18
CA ILE A 55 -11.47 -7.96 17.96
C ILE A 55 -10.35 -8.44 17.00
N PHE A 56 -9.84 -9.64 17.26
CA PHE A 56 -9.19 -10.48 16.25
C PHE A 56 -10.09 -11.73 16.09
N SER A 57 -11.11 -11.64 15.26
CA SER A 57 -11.89 -12.80 14.80
C SER A 57 -12.48 -12.46 13.44
N GLY A 58 -12.17 -13.29 12.45
CA GLY A 58 -12.55 -13.09 11.06
C GLY A 58 -14.05 -12.97 10.89
N GLU A 59 -14.50 -11.79 10.48
CA GLU A 59 -15.55 -11.54 9.49
C GLU A 59 -15.73 -10.02 9.42
N ARG A 60 -15.35 -9.46 8.26
CA ARG A 60 -15.20 -8.02 7.96
C ARG A 60 -14.08 -7.33 8.74
N LYS A 61 -12.95 -7.12 8.05
CA LYS A 61 -11.97 -6.07 8.40
C LYS A 61 -12.77 -4.78 8.60
N ASP A 62 -12.94 -4.33 9.84
CA ASP A 62 -13.30 -2.94 10.10
C ASP A 62 -12.22 -2.08 9.44
N LEU A 63 -12.60 -1.41 8.35
CA LEU A 63 -11.73 -0.59 7.50
C LEU A 63 -11.36 0.72 8.22
N THR A 64 -10.76 0.63 9.41
CA THR A 64 -10.27 1.80 10.15
C THR A 64 -8.93 2.32 9.63
N GLY A 65 -8.37 1.64 8.62
CA GLY A 65 -7.22 2.12 7.87
C GLY A 65 -7.59 3.17 6.83
N GLN A 66 -6.58 3.84 6.30
CA GLN A 66 -6.73 4.78 5.20
C GLN A 66 -6.56 4.07 3.87
N HIS A 67 -7.30 4.55 2.88
CA HIS A 67 -7.27 4.03 1.52
C HIS A 67 -6.20 4.75 0.71
N TYR A 68 -5.38 3.97 0.01
CA TYR A 68 -4.34 4.44 -0.88
C TYR A 68 -4.35 3.66 -2.19
N GLN A 69 -3.82 4.27 -3.24
CA GLN A 69 -3.56 3.60 -4.50
C GLN A 69 -2.06 3.38 -4.65
N LEU A 70 -1.67 2.13 -4.89
CA LEU A 70 -0.33 1.76 -5.31
C LEU A 70 -0.31 1.70 -6.83
N LEU A 71 0.34 2.69 -7.43
CA LEU A 71 0.48 2.81 -8.86
C LEU A 71 1.82 2.23 -9.30
N VAL A 72 1.75 1.21 -10.15
CA VAL A 72 2.86 0.46 -10.74
C VAL A 72 2.90 0.75 -12.23
N ARG A 73 3.97 1.40 -12.72
CA ARG A 73 4.11 1.77 -14.13
C ARG A 73 5.44 1.26 -14.69
N GLY A 74 5.37 0.49 -15.77
CA GLY A 74 6.56 0.09 -16.52
C GLY A 74 7.03 1.21 -17.44
N GLU A 75 8.32 1.52 -17.39
CA GLU A 75 8.99 2.49 -18.25
C GLU A 75 10.35 1.93 -18.67
N GLY A 76 10.51 1.59 -19.96
CA GLY A 76 11.83 1.31 -20.55
C GLY A 76 12.62 0.14 -19.95
N GLY A 77 11.94 -0.91 -19.43
CA GLY A 77 12.57 -2.07 -18.79
C GLY A 77 12.75 -1.93 -17.28
N GLU A 78 12.35 -0.81 -16.71
CA GLU A 78 12.21 -0.60 -15.27
C GLU A 78 10.73 -0.41 -14.92
N THR A 79 10.41 -0.54 -13.64
CA THR A 79 9.06 -0.31 -13.13
C THR A 79 9.09 0.67 -11.96
N ALA A 80 8.40 1.78 -12.12
CA ALA A 80 8.19 2.75 -11.05
C ALA A 80 6.97 2.36 -10.20
N VAL A 81 7.12 2.41 -8.87
CA VAL A 81 6.05 2.22 -7.90
C VAL A 81 5.88 3.49 -7.07
N SER A 82 4.65 3.99 -6.99
CA SER A 82 4.27 5.20 -6.25
C SER A 82 3.00 4.96 -5.44
N VAL A 83 2.84 5.74 -4.37
CA VAL A 83 1.65 5.70 -3.49
C VAL A 83 0.89 7.00 -3.66
N LEU A 84 -0.40 6.89 -3.99
CA LEU A 84 -1.33 8.00 -4.17
C LEU A 84 -2.46 7.88 -3.15
N LEU A 85 -3.18 8.97 -2.95
CA LEU A 85 -4.42 8.98 -2.18
C LEU A 85 -5.50 8.13 -2.87
N ALA A 86 -6.56 7.81 -2.13
CA ALA A 86 -7.71 7.05 -2.65
C ALA A 86 -8.36 7.64 -3.91
N ASP A 87 -8.24 8.96 -4.12
CA ASP A 87 -8.75 9.67 -5.29
C ASP A 87 -7.75 9.74 -6.47
N GLY A 88 -6.61 9.05 -6.35
CA GLY A 88 -5.55 9.00 -7.36
C GLY A 88 -4.65 10.24 -7.40
N LYS A 89 -4.79 11.17 -6.44
CA LYS A 89 -3.90 12.34 -6.36
C LYS A 89 -2.67 12.08 -5.52
N GLN A 90 -1.64 12.88 -5.75
CA GLN A 90 -0.46 12.89 -4.90
C GLN A 90 -0.81 13.32 -3.46
N PRO A 91 -0.19 12.70 -2.43
CA PRO A 91 -0.34 13.13 -1.05
C PRO A 91 0.04 14.60 -0.86
N SER A 92 -0.93 15.42 -0.46
CA SER A 92 -0.76 16.88 -0.32
C SER A 92 -0.56 17.33 1.14
N ARG A 93 -1.07 16.55 2.10
CA ARG A 93 -0.85 16.80 3.53
C ARG A 93 0.44 16.11 3.99
N GLU A 94 1.09 16.71 4.98
CA GLU A 94 2.33 16.18 5.55
C GLU A 94 2.16 14.77 6.13
N GLU A 95 1.02 14.52 6.75
CA GLU A 95 0.70 13.21 7.28
C GLU A 95 0.53 12.15 6.19
N ASP A 96 -0.18 12.48 5.12
CA ASP A 96 -0.39 11.56 4.00
C ASP A 96 0.93 11.24 3.29
N ARG A 97 1.81 12.23 3.14
CA ARG A 97 3.17 12.03 2.58
C ARG A 97 3.99 11.07 3.43
N ARG A 98 4.04 11.29 4.74
CA ARG A 98 4.77 10.40 5.66
C ARG A 98 4.28 8.96 5.57
N VAL A 99 2.96 8.76 5.52
CA VAL A 99 2.38 7.41 5.39
C VAL A 99 2.70 6.79 4.02
N ALA A 100 2.62 7.58 2.94
CA ALA A 100 2.98 7.13 1.61
C ALA A 100 4.46 6.71 1.51
N ASP A 101 5.37 7.51 2.10
CA ASP A 101 6.80 7.21 2.17
C ASP A 101 7.07 5.94 2.98
N GLU A 102 6.35 5.74 4.08
CA GLU A 102 6.43 4.53 4.90
C GLU A 102 5.99 3.28 4.12
N ILE A 103 4.88 3.35 3.39
CA ILE A 103 4.42 2.25 2.53
C ILE A 103 5.48 1.94 1.46
N ILE A 104 6.06 2.96 0.82
CA ILE A 104 7.13 2.77 -0.16
C ILE A 104 8.37 2.12 0.47
N ARG A 105 8.76 2.54 1.68
CA ARG A 105 9.89 1.97 2.41
C ARG A 105 9.67 0.48 2.68
N ILE A 106 8.51 0.13 3.24
CA ILE A 106 8.12 -1.25 3.54
C ILE A 106 8.19 -2.13 2.29
N LEU A 107 7.64 -1.67 1.17
CA LEU A 107 7.66 -2.42 -0.08
C LEU A 107 9.08 -2.59 -0.62
N ASN A 108 9.90 -1.54 -0.62
CA ASN A 108 11.30 -1.60 -1.07
C ASN A 108 12.14 -2.57 -0.23
N GLU A 109 11.87 -2.70 1.07
CA GLU A 109 12.56 -3.66 1.95
C GLU A 109 12.20 -5.12 1.66
N ASN A 110 11.00 -5.37 1.12
CA ASN A 110 10.46 -6.73 0.91
C ASN A 110 10.50 -7.21 -0.55
N LEU A 111 10.82 -6.32 -1.49
CA LEU A 111 10.95 -6.61 -2.93
C LEU A 111 12.41 -6.83 -3.38
N ARG A 112 13.37 -6.75 -2.47
CA ARG A 112 14.80 -6.96 -2.75
C ARG A 112 15.22 -8.42 -2.59
#